data_AF-A0A8H3ICY0-F1
#
_entry.id   AF-A0A8H3ICY0-F1
#
_cell.length_a   1.000
_cell.length_b   1.000
_cell.length_c   1.000
_cell.angle_alpha   90.00
_cell.angle_beta   90.00
_cell.angle_gamma   90.00
#
_symmetry.space_group_name_H-M   'P 1'
#
loop_
_entity.id
_entity.type
_entity.pdbx_description
1 polymer ?
#
loop_
_entity_poly.entity_id
_entity_poly.type
_entity_poly.pdbx_seq_one_letter_code
_entity_poly.pdbx_strand_id
1 'polypeptide(L)'
;MGALEKEIRLSFAQRIRGTLPDPYKPLITEAKEKDTPDFKYNSDQTPYAPQTREILRLLRAKAPDSEIGEHMNAIETEAASLGVEDPSVPSTDALVTSILFMGSKSLSHVLSHIDRTKSLLLAIGPKSDLARRQIITSVMEYWVEKPGTGINIVDKLLNYSILAPRDVITWALSDKLHKGEGLCFAYTYEMVSVTLHKVSNRVRQIVRARNARGLPLDQRKILDETLQREQSEMRILFGVVEDALVGVAEGSVDAMAESRDQDGKAETMLRAWGGRWLKVYRRKMAVEEAWVMETLEAGPKAEEMEDVKVEQPSENGVHNGIGVENGLENGNTNAEALIDLA
;
A
#
# COMPACT_ATOMS: atom_id res chain seq x y z
N MET A 1 -11.75 19.88 -4.33
CA MET A 1 -10.43 19.28 -4.61
C MET A 1 -10.53 17.82 -5.06
N GLY A 2 -11.13 16.91 -4.28
CA GLY A 2 -11.16 15.48 -4.64
C GLY A 2 -11.75 15.13 -6.03
N ALA A 3 -12.77 15.85 -6.52
CA ALA A 3 -13.30 15.62 -7.87
C ALA A 3 -12.27 15.94 -8.98
N LEU A 4 -11.58 17.08 -8.89
CA LEU A 4 -10.54 17.46 -9.85
C LEU A 4 -9.38 16.46 -9.84
N GLU A 5 -8.97 15.97 -8.68
CA GLU A 5 -7.93 14.93 -8.60
C GLU A 5 -8.34 13.65 -9.34
N LYS A 6 -9.61 13.25 -9.24
CA LYS A 6 -10.14 12.07 -9.95
C LYS A 6 -10.20 12.28 -11.46
N GLU A 7 -10.61 13.46 -11.90
CA GLU A 7 -10.59 13.82 -13.32
C GLU A 7 -9.17 13.84 -13.89
N ILE A 8 -8.21 14.40 -13.15
CA ILE A 8 -6.79 14.42 -13.54
C ILE A 8 -6.25 13.00 -13.65
N ARG A 9 -6.61 12.07 -12.76
CA ARG A 9 -6.18 10.66 -12.86
C ARG A 9 -6.72 9.95 -14.12
N LEU A 10 -7.88 10.37 -14.63
CA LEU A 10 -8.47 9.85 -15.86
C LEU A 10 -8.02 10.62 -17.11
N SER A 11 -7.17 11.63 -16.94
CA SER A 11 -6.72 12.54 -17.99
C SER A 11 -5.31 13.05 -17.69
N PHE A 12 -5.00 14.29 -18.04
CA PHE A 12 -3.78 14.98 -17.64
C PHE A 12 -4.09 16.41 -17.20
N ALA A 13 -3.30 16.93 -16.25
CA ALA A 13 -3.59 18.18 -15.55
C ALA A 13 -3.83 19.36 -16.49
N GLN A 14 -3.01 19.49 -17.54
CA GLN A 14 -3.14 20.56 -18.53
C GLN A 14 -4.50 20.53 -19.26
N ARG A 15 -5.03 19.35 -19.58
CA ARG A 15 -6.34 19.21 -20.23
C ARG A 15 -7.48 19.59 -19.30
N ILE A 16 -7.46 19.08 -18.06
CA ILE A 16 -8.50 19.42 -17.08
C ILE A 16 -8.46 20.92 -16.76
N ARG A 17 -7.26 21.51 -16.64
CA ARG A 17 -7.12 22.97 -16.47
C ARG A 17 -7.75 23.75 -17.62
N GLY A 18 -7.60 23.27 -18.85
CA GLY A 18 -8.20 23.87 -20.04
C GLY A 18 -9.73 23.84 -20.05
N THR A 19 -10.37 22.92 -19.32
CA THR A 19 -11.83 22.81 -19.23
C THR A 19 -12.44 23.61 -18.08
N LEU A 20 -11.62 24.17 -17.17
CA LEU A 20 -12.10 24.92 -16.02
C LEU A 20 -12.32 26.41 -16.33
N PRO A 21 -13.37 27.04 -15.75
CA PRO A 21 -13.47 28.50 -15.68
C PRO A 21 -12.24 29.15 -15.02
N ASP A 22 -11.91 30.38 -15.41
CA ASP A 22 -10.71 31.09 -14.96
C ASP A 22 -10.51 31.12 -13.43
N PRO A 23 -11.54 31.34 -12.59
CA PRO A 23 -11.37 31.33 -11.13
C PRO A 23 -10.94 29.99 -10.55
N TYR A 24 -11.16 28.89 -11.26
CA TYR A 24 -10.85 27.54 -10.79
C TYR A 24 -9.53 26.99 -11.33
N LYS A 25 -8.94 27.61 -12.36
CA LYS A 25 -7.63 27.22 -12.90
C LYS A 25 -6.51 27.18 -11.83
N PRO A 26 -6.44 28.12 -10.86
CA PRO A 26 -5.44 28.06 -9.79
C PRO A 26 -5.56 26.84 -8.86
N LEU A 27 -6.68 26.11 -8.87
CA LEU A 27 -6.83 24.86 -8.11
C LEU A 27 -5.95 23.72 -8.66
N ILE A 28 -5.47 23.85 -9.90
CA ILE A 28 -4.47 22.96 -10.49
C ILE A 28 -3.14 23.70 -10.44
N THR A 29 -2.25 23.25 -9.55
CA THR A 29 -0.91 23.84 -9.42
C THR A 29 -0.04 23.43 -10.62
N GLU A 30 0.97 24.24 -10.93
CA GLU A 30 1.94 23.94 -12.00
C GLU A 30 2.71 22.64 -11.69
N ALA A 31 2.92 22.33 -10.41
CA ALA A 31 3.52 21.07 -9.98
C ALA A 31 2.72 19.83 -10.41
N LYS A 32 1.38 19.91 -10.52
CA LYS A 32 0.54 18.82 -11.05
C LYS A 32 0.73 18.56 -12.54
N GLU A 33 1.28 19.53 -13.27
CA GLU A 33 1.56 19.42 -14.70
C GLU A 33 2.90 18.72 -14.97
N LYS A 34 3.78 18.60 -13.96
CA LYS A 34 5.04 17.86 -14.08
C LYS A 34 4.79 16.35 -14.18
N ASP A 35 5.36 15.72 -15.19
CA ASP A 35 5.32 14.26 -15.33
C ASP A 35 6.29 13.53 -14.42
N THR A 36 7.48 14.10 -14.24
CA THR A 36 8.48 13.61 -13.30
C THR A 36 8.54 14.57 -12.11
N PRO A 37 8.25 14.11 -10.89
CA PRO A 37 8.49 14.90 -9.68
C PRO A 37 9.98 15.27 -9.54
N ASP A 38 10.25 16.38 -8.88
CA ASP A 38 11.63 16.83 -8.65
C ASP A 38 12.34 15.88 -7.66
N PHE A 39 13.60 15.55 -7.93
CA PHE A 39 14.42 14.77 -7.00
C PHE A 39 14.98 15.67 -5.89
N LYS A 40 14.44 15.56 -4.67
CA LYS A 40 14.81 16.44 -3.54
C LYS A 40 16.31 16.46 -3.20
N TYR A 41 17.03 15.37 -3.47
CA TYR A 41 18.48 15.28 -3.21
C TYR A 41 19.36 15.86 -4.32
N ASN A 42 18.77 16.49 -5.35
CA ASN A 42 19.52 17.37 -6.24
C ASN A 42 19.95 18.67 -5.54
N SER A 43 19.27 19.05 -4.44
CA SER A 43 19.64 20.20 -3.63
C SER A 43 20.69 19.79 -2.59
N ASP A 44 21.82 20.51 -2.54
CA ASP A 44 22.84 20.34 -1.49
C ASP A 44 22.34 20.75 -0.10
N GLN A 45 21.18 21.43 0.00
CA GLN A 45 20.54 21.78 1.27
C GLN A 45 19.76 20.62 1.89
N THR A 46 19.53 19.55 1.13
CA THR A 46 18.84 18.37 1.62
C THR A 46 19.84 17.49 2.39
N PRO A 47 19.57 17.12 3.66
CA PRO A 47 20.43 16.22 4.41
C PRO A 47 20.73 14.93 3.65
N TYR A 48 21.96 14.42 3.77
CA TYR A 48 22.41 13.17 3.15
C TYR A 48 22.39 13.16 1.60
N ALA A 49 22.27 14.33 0.96
CA ALA A 49 22.25 14.45 -0.50
C ALA A 49 23.49 13.87 -1.22
N PRO A 50 24.73 13.99 -0.71
CA PRO A 50 25.90 13.41 -1.37
C PRO A 50 25.80 11.88 -1.50
N GLN A 51 25.51 11.19 -0.39
CA GLN A 51 25.37 9.73 -0.33
C GLN A 51 24.17 9.27 -1.15
N THR A 52 23.06 10.02 -1.11
CA THR A 52 21.86 9.67 -1.87
C THR A 52 22.06 9.79 -3.38
N ARG A 53 22.81 10.79 -3.84
CA ARG A 53 23.18 10.91 -5.26
C ARG A 53 24.07 9.75 -5.71
N GLU A 54 24.89 9.22 -4.81
CA GLU A 54 25.71 8.04 -5.10
C GLU A 54 24.87 6.76 -5.16
N ILE A 55 23.90 6.59 -4.25
CA ILE A 55 22.88 5.52 -4.35
C ILE A 55 22.17 5.60 -5.71
N LEU A 56 21.75 6.79 -6.14
CA LEU A 56 21.12 7.00 -7.44
C LEU A 56 22.05 6.61 -8.61
N ARG A 57 23.34 6.95 -8.53
CA ARG A 57 24.35 6.58 -9.54
C ARG A 57 24.49 5.06 -9.62
N LEU A 58 24.58 4.37 -8.47
CA LEU A 58 24.71 2.91 -8.37
C LEU A 58 23.46 2.19 -8.91
N LEU A 59 22.25 2.70 -8.60
CA LEU A 59 21.00 2.18 -9.16
C LEU A 59 20.95 2.29 -10.69
N ARG A 60 21.47 3.39 -11.24
CA ARG A 60 21.59 3.58 -12.70
C ARG A 60 22.63 2.62 -13.31
N ALA A 61 23.74 2.39 -12.61
CA ALA A 61 24.78 1.45 -13.01
C ALA A 61 24.39 -0.02 -12.83
N LYS A 62 23.24 -0.30 -12.19
CA LYS A 62 22.81 -1.66 -11.80
C LYS A 62 23.86 -2.37 -10.94
N ALA A 63 24.47 -1.61 -10.02
CA ALA A 63 25.46 -2.14 -9.09
C ALA A 63 24.83 -3.19 -8.14
N PRO A 64 25.64 -4.08 -7.54
CA PRO A 64 25.19 -5.00 -6.51
C PRO A 64 24.60 -4.30 -5.28
N ASP A 65 23.65 -4.97 -4.62
CA ASP A 65 22.99 -4.45 -3.41
C ASP A 65 23.99 -4.14 -2.28
N SER A 66 25.14 -4.81 -2.22
CA SER A 66 26.19 -4.53 -1.24
C SER A 66 26.78 -3.13 -1.39
N GLU A 67 27.05 -2.68 -2.62
CA GLU A 67 27.59 -1.32 -2.87
C GLU A 67 26.56 -0.24 -2.53
N ILE A 68 25.28 -0.49 -2.83
CA ILE A 68 24.19 0.41 -2.42
C ILE A 68 24.09 0.45 -0.88
N GLY A 69 24.20 -0.71 -0.24
CA GLY A 69 24.16 -0.86 1.21
C GLY A 69 25.27 -0.10 1.94
N GLU A 70 26.47 0.01 1.35
CA GLU A 70 27.57 0.81 1.92
C GLU A 70 27.18 2.28 2.09
N HIS A 71 26.55 2.87 1.07
CA HIS A 71 26.08 4.25 1.14
C HIS A 71 24.88 4.42 2.06
N MET A 72 23.99 3.42 2.16
CA MET A 72 22.93 3.43 3.16
C MET A 72 23.51 3.43 4.58
N ASN A 73 24.50 2.58 4.87
CA ASN A 73 25.16 2.51 6.17
C ASN A 73 25.90 3.82 6.50
N ALA A 74 26.46 4.51 5.49
CA ALA A 74 27.08 5.82 5.68
C ALA A 74 26.04 6.87 6.12
N ILE A 75 24.83 6.85 5.54
CA ILE A 75 23.72 7.70 5.97
C ILE A 75 23.31 7.37 7.41
N GLU A 76 23.19 6.08 7.74
CA GLU A 76 22.84 5.65 9.11
C GLU A 76 23.90 6.09 10.13
N THR A 77 25.18 6.00 9.78
CA THR A 77 26.28 6.45 10.66
C THR A 77 26.23 7.96 10.89
N GLU A 78 26.02 8.74 9.82
CA GLU A 78 25.89 10.20 9.92
C GLU A 78 24.64 10.59 10.72
N ALA A 79 23.50 9.96 10.46
CA ALA A 79 22.25 10.20 11.18
C ALA A 79 22.36 9.88 12.68
N ALA A 80 23.01 8.76 13.03
CA ALA A 80 23.29 8.41 14.42
C ALA A 80 24.17 9.48 15.11
N SER A 81 25.20 9.99 14.40
CA SER A 81 26.07 11.04 14.95
C SER A 81 25.37 12.37 15.20
N LEU A 82 24.30 12.64 14.45
CA LEU A 82 23.45 13.83 14.58
C LEU A 82 22.30 13.64 15.59
N GLY A 83 22.20 12.47 16.23
CA GLY A 83 21.19 12.16 17.25
C GLY A 83 19.81 11.82 16.69
N VAL A 84 19.71 11.36 15.44
CA VAL A 84 18.45 10.83 14.89
C VAL A 84 18.08 9.55 15.65
N GLU A 85 16.85 9.49 16.16
CA GLU A 85 16.34 8.37 16.98
C GLU A 85 16.44 7.02 16.25
N ASP A 86 16.01 7.00 14.99
CA ASP A 86 16.16 5.83 14.11
C ASP A 86 16.94 6.21 12.84
N PRO A 87 18.25 5.91 12.81
CA PRO A 87 19.09 6.20 11.65
C PRO A 87 18.67 5.49 10.36
N SER A 88 17.90 4.40 10.44
CA SER A 88 17.44 3.67 9.26
C SER A 88 16.31 4.38 8.50
N VAL A 89 15.67 5.38 9.12
CA VAL A 89 14.66 6.24 8.47
C VAL A 89 15.27 7.06 7.32
N PRO A 90 16.29 7.91 7.53
CA PRO A 90 16.88 8.68 6.44
C PRO A 90 17.55 7.82 5.36
N SER A 91 18.16 6.68 5.71
CA SER A 91 18.74 5.77 4.72
C SER A 91 17.67 5.11 3.85
N THR A 92 16.54 4.72 4.44
CA THR A 92 15.37 4.22 3.72
C THR A 92 14.78 5.27 2.79
N ASP A 93 14.65 6.51 3.25
CA ASP A 93 14.13 7.62 2.43
C ASP A 93 15.02 7.90 1.21
N ALA A 94 16.34 7.86 1.39
CA ALA A 94 17.31 8.00 0.32
C ALA A 94 17.18 6.89 -0.75
N LEU A 95 17.09 5.63 -0.33
CA LEU A 95 16.92 4.49 -1.23
C LEU A 95 15.60 4.59 -2.00
N VAL A 96 14.48 4.74 -1.28
CA VAL A 96 13.14 4.71 -1.86
C VAL A 96 12.93 5.88 -2.80
N THR A 97 13.33 7.10 -2.42
CA THR A 97 13.23 8.27 -3.29
C THR A 97 14.07 8.08 -4.57
N SER A 98 15.25 7.46 -4.47
CA SER A 98 16.11 7.18 -5.64
C SER A 98 15.48 6.15 -6.59
N ILE A 99 14.86 5.10 -6.06
CA ILE A 99 14.10 4.10 -6.84
C ILE A 99 12.94 4.77 -7.59
N LEU A 100 12.17 5.61 -6.90
CA LEU A 100 11.00 6.30 -7.48
C LEU A 100 11.41 7.30 -8.56
N PHE A 101 12.53 8.00 -8.37
CA PHE A 101 13.07 8.90 -9.37
C PHE A 101 13.53 8.16 -10.63
N MET A 102 14.26 7.05 -10.48
CA MET A 102 14.65 6.20 -11.61
C MET A 102 13.45 5.59 -12.35
N GLY A 103 12.39 5.27 -11.61
CA GLY A 103 11.17 4.69 -12.16
C GLY A 103 10.11 5.69 -12.64
N SER A 104 10.34 7.00 -12.56
CA SER A 104 9.28 8.01 -12.71
C SER A 104 8.52 7.96 -14.04
N LYS A 105 9.13 7.39 -15.09
CA LYS A 105 8.57 7.30 -16.44
C LYS A 105 7.29 6.46 -16.51
N SER A 106 7.22 5.34 -15.80
CA SER A 106 6.02 4.51 -15.75
C SER A 106 6.05 3.54 -14.57
N LEU A 107 4.88 3.02 -14.19
CA LEU A 107 4.78 2.02 -13.11
C LEU A 107 5.69 0.81 -13.36
N SER A 108 5.76 0.30 -14.60
CA SER A 108 6.65 -0.82 -14.95
C SER A 108 8.13 -0.53 -14.71
N HIS A 109 8.57 0.72 -14.92
CA HIS A 109 9.96 1.10 -14.62
C HIS A 109 10.21 1.09 -13.12
N VAL A 110 9.30 1.67 -12.32
CA VAL A 110 9.38 1.61 -10.85
C VAL A 110 9.47 0.16 -10.37
N LEU A 111 8.60 -0.71 -10.88
CA LEU A 111 8.58 -2.12 -10.51
C LEU A 111 9.88 -2.84 -10.85
N SER A 112 10.46 -2.57 -12.03
CA SER A 112 11.75 -3.15 -12.40
C SER A 112 12.89 -2.74 -11.45
N HIS A 113 12.86 -1.51 -10.93
CA HIS A 113 13.83 -1.07 -9.94
C HIS A 113 13.56 -1.68 -8.56
N ILE A 114 12.30 -1.79 -8.14
CA ILE A 114 11.90 -2.49 -6.90
C ILE A 114 12.34 -3.95 -6.94
N ASP A 115 12.10 -4.68 -8.04
CA ASP A 115 12.49 -6.08 -8.19
C ASP A 115 14.00 -6.28 -8.05
N ARG A 116 14.79 -5.37 -8.64
CA ARG A 116 16.25 -5.41 -8.54
C ARG A 116 16.76 -5.22 -7.12
N THR A 117 16.15 -4.30 -6.38
CA THR A 117 16.55 -3.96 -5.00
C THR A 117 15.67 -4.63 -3.95
N LYS A 118 14.96 -5.71 -4.31
CA LYS A 118 13.97 -6.34 -3.43
C LYS A 118 14.61 -6.85 -2.15
N SER A 119 15.84 -7.35 -2.22
CA SER A 119 16.56 -7.87 -1.05
C SER A 119 16.82 -6.76 -0.02
N LEU A 120 17.24 -5.57 -0.46
CA LEU A 120 17.43 -4.40 0.39
C LEU A 120 16.12 -3.94 1.02
N LEU A 121 15.05 -3.85 0.22
CA LEU A 121 13.74 -3.41 0.70
C LEU A 121 13.15 -4.37 1.74
N LEU A 122 13.28 -5.68 1.55
CA LEU A 122 12.85 -6.69 2.53
C LEU A 122 13.69 -6.66 3.81
N ALA A 123 14.96 -6.27 3.73
CA ALA A 123 15.83 -6.17 4.90
C ALA A 123 15.52 -4.97 5.80
N ILE A 124 14.80 -3.95 5.31
CA ILE A 124 14.40 -2.77 6.12
C ILE A 124 13.40 -3.17 7.20
N GLY A 125 12.39 -3.96 6.82
CA GLY A 125 11.27 -4.29 7.69
C GLY A 125 11.66 -4.90 9.04
N PRO A 126 12.44 -5.98 9.07
CA PRO A 126 12.88 -6.62 10.31
C PRO A 126 13.79 -5.76 11.20
N LYS A 127 14.43 -4.71 10.64
CA LYS A 127 15.30 -3.81 11.40
C LYS A 127 14.51 -2.74 12.13
N SER A 128 13.51 -2.16 11.48
CA SER A 128 12.70 -1.09 12.07
C SER A 128 11.31 -0.98 11.43
N ASP A 129 10.29 -0.98 12.29
CA ASP A 129 8.91 -0.67 11.90
C ASP A 129 8.73 0.78 11.45
N LEU A 130 9.53 1.71 12.00
CA LEU A 130 9.49 3.11 11.61
C LEU A 130 10.09 3.29 10.21
N ALA A 131 11.23 2.65 9.92
CA ALA A 131 11.82 2.66 8.59
C ALA A 131 10.94 1.95 7.56
N ARG A 132 10.26 0.86 7.92
CA ARG A 132 9.29 0.21 7.02
C ARG A 132 8.15 1.16 6.65
N ARG A 133 7.59 1.92 7.60
CA ARG A 133 6.59 2.95 7.33
C ARG A 133 7.16 4.17 6.62
N GLN A 134 8.46 4.45 6.77
CA GLN A 134 9.14 5.48 5.99
C GLN A 134 9.09 5.19 4.49
N ILE A 135 9.09 3.92 4.06
CA ILE A 135 8.88 3.57 2.64
C ILE A 135 7.57 4.20 2.12
N ILE A 136 6.49 4.12 2.89
CA ILE A 136 5.18 4.67 2.54
C ILE A 136 5.25 6.20 2.48
N THR A 137 5.89 6.82 3.48
CA THR A 137 6.15 8.26 3.54
C THR A 137 6.88 8.73 2.28
N SER A 138 8.01 8.12 1.93
CA SER A 138 8.82 8.49 0.76
C SER A 138 8.05 8.33 -0.55
N VAL A 139 7.25 7.27 -0.70
CA VAL A 139 6.38 7.07 -1.88
C VAL A 139 5.34 8.18 -2.00
N MET A 140 4.64 8.48 -0.91
CA MET A 140 3.53 9.44 -0.92
C MET A 140 4.01 10.88 -1.02
N GLU A 141 5.17 11.21 -0.45
CA GLU A 141 5.79 12.53 -0.57
C GLU A 141 6.37 12.76 -1.97
N TYR A 142 7.02 11.75 -2.56
CA TYR A 142 7.50 11.85 -3.94
C TYR A 142 6.35 12.01 -4.95
N TRP A 143 5.24 11.31 -4.74
CA TRP A 143 4.03 11.40 -5.58
C TRP A 143 2.94 12.32 -5.02
N VAL A 144 3.30 13.33 -4.22
CA VAL A 144 2.33 14.22 -3.55
C VAL A 144 1.35 14.89 -4.52
N GLU A 145 1.81 15.25 -5.73
CA GLU A 145 0.96 15.88 -6.73
C GLU A 145 0.06 14.90 -7.49
N LYS A 146 0.46 13.62 -7.52
CA LYS A 146 -0.22 12.52 -8.21
C LYS A 146 -0.40 11.33 -7.24
N PRO A 147 -1.18 11.50 -6.16
CA PRO A 147 -1.26 10.51 -5.07
C PRO A 147 -1.81 9.16 -5.52
N GLY A 148 -2.58 9.11 -6.62
CA GLY A 148 -3.02 7.85 -7.23
C GLY A 148 -1.86 6.94 -7.67
N THR A 149 -0.78 7.52 -8.19
CA THR A 149 0.44 6.78 -8.52
C THR A 149 1.11 6.23 -7.27
N GLY A 150 1.19 7.05 -6.20
CA GLY A 150 1.71 6.61 -4.91
C GLY A 150 0.92 5.44 -4.32
N ILE A 151 -0.41 5.52 -4.32
CA ILE A 151 -1.30 4.43 -3.86
C ILE A 151 -1.03 3.13 -4.64
N ASN A 152 -0.92 3.21 -5.98
CA ASN A 152 -0.65 2.04 -6.81
C ASN A 152 0.72 1.41 -6.50
N ILE A 153 1.73 2.22 -6.22
CA ILE A 153 3.06 1.72 -5.84
C ILE A 153 3.00 1.04 -4.48
N VAL A 154 2.32 1.63 -3.49
CA VAL A 154 2.16 1.01 -2.17
C VAL A 154 1.40 -0.32 -2.25
N ASP A 155 0.34 -0.40 -3.07
CA ASP A 155 -0.36 -1.66 -3.33
C ASP A 155 0.57 -2.73 -3.91
N LYS A 156 1.46 -2.35 -4.85
CA LYS A 156 2.47 -3.26 -5.37
C LYS A 156 3.44 -3.70 -4.28
N LEU A 157 3.94 -2.81 -3.44
CA LEU A 157 4.81 -3.17 -2.32
C LEU A 157 4.13 -4.15 -1.33
N LEU A 158 2.81 -4.06 -1.12
CA LEU A 158 2.03 -5.07 -0.39
C LEU A 158 1.97 -6.42 -1.11
N ASN A 159 2.02 -6.46 -2.45
CA ASN A 159 2.07 -7.71 -3.22
C ASN A 159 3.45 -8.37 -3.17
N TYR A 160 4.51 -7.58 -3.00
CA TYR A 160 5.88 -8.07 -2.83
C TYR A 160 6.23 -8.46 -1.40
N SER A 161 5.29 -8.33 -0.46
CA SER A 161 5.51 -8.51 0.98
C SER A 161 6.62 -7.63 1.55
N ILE A 162 6.91 -6.49 0.89
CA ILE A 162 7.83 -5.46 1.39
C ILE A 162 7.14 -4.64 2.49
N LEU A 163 5.83 -4.42 2.32
CA LEU A 163 4.97 -3.81 3.32
C LEU A 163 3.94 -4.82 3.80
N ALA A 164 3.54 -4.72 5.07
CA ALA A 164 2.39 -5.43 5.60
C ALA A 164 1.14 -4.52 5.60
N PRO A 165 -0.08 -5.07 5.51
CA PRO A 165 -1.32 -4.28 5.60
C PRO A 165 -1.39 -3.38 6.84
N ARG A 166 -0.90 -3.88 7.98
CA ARG A 166 -0.85 -3.12 9.24
C ARG A 166 -0.01 -1.86 9.15
N ASP A 167 1.11 -1.89 8.41
CA ASP A 167 1.98 -0.73 8.26
C ASP A 167 1.26 0.40 7.52
N VAL A 168 0.49 0.06 6.48
CA VAL A 168 -0.29 1.02 5.71
C VAL A 168 -1.39 1.65 6.55
N ILE A 169 -2.12 0.85 7.33
CA ILE A 169 -3.16 1.35 8.23
C ILE A 169 -2.57 2.25 9.31
N THR A 170 -1.48 1.83 9.94
CA THR A 170 -0.81 2.58 11.01
C THR A 170 -0.24 3.90 10.48
N TRP A 171 0.37 3.87 9.29
CA TRP A 171 0.85 5.08 8.63
C TRP A 171 -0.29 6.06 8.32
N ALA A 172 -1.40 5.57 7.76
CA ALA A 172 -2.52 6.42 7.35
C ALA A 172 -3.33 6.99 8.53
N LEU A 173 -3.53 6.20 9.58
CA LEU A 173 -4.43 6.51 10.71
C LEU A 173 -3.71 6.81 12.03
N SER A 174 -2.38 6.76 12.05
CA SER A 174 -1.58 7.23 13.19
C SER A 174 -0.58 8.28 12.73
N ASP A 175 0.38 7.93 11.87
CA ASP A 175 1.51 8.83 11.53
C ASP A 175 1.09 10.08 10.76
N LYS A 176 0.23 9.90 9.75
CA LYS A 176 -0.27 10.98 8.89
C LYS A 176 -1.69 11.43 9.26
N LEU A 177 -2.23 10.95 10.39
CA LEU A 177 -3.57 11.35 10.82
C LEU A 177 -3.62 12.84 11.21
N HIS A 178 -2.51 13.40 11.71
CA HIS A 178 -2.36 14.82 12.07
C HIS A 178 -3.60 15.40 12.77
N LYS A 179 -3.86 14.93 14.00
CA LYS A 179 -5.04 15.37 14.79
C LYS A 179 -6.40 15.10 14.11
N GLY A 180 -6.46 14.25 13.10
CA GLY A 180 -7.69 13.93 12.34
C GLY A 180 -7.76 14.58 10.96
N GLU A 181 -6.90 15.56 10.65
CA GLU A 181 -6.86 16.22 9.34
C GLU A 181 -6.59 15.24 8.19
N GLY A 182 -5.84 14.17 8.47
CA GLY A 182 -5.57 13.07 7.54
C GLY A 182 -6.83 12.49 6.89
N LEU A 183 -7.96 12.49 7.62
CA LEU A 183 -9.25 11.96 7.15
C LEU A 183 -9.91 12.82 6.06
N CYS A 184 -9.49 14.08 5.92
CA CYS A 184 -10.00 14.99 4.89
C CYS A 184 -9.43 14.68 3.50
N PHE A 185 -8.30 13.96 3.43
CA PHE A 185 -7.66 13.65 2.17
C PHE A 185 -8.23 12.39 1.54
N ALA A 186 -8.60 12.48 0.25
CA ALA A 186 -9.16 11.36 -0.49
C ALA A 186 -8.17 10.18 -0.58
N TYR A 187 -6.88 10.45 -0.74
CA TYR A 187 -5.86 9.41 -0.84
C TYR A 187 -5.74 8.59 0.46
N THR A 188 -5.95 9.19 1.64
CA THR A 188 -5.91 8.48 2.92
C THR A 188 -7.02 7.44 2.97
N TYR A 189 -8.24 7.81 2.56
CA TYR A 189 -9.37 6.87 2.49
C TYR A 189 -9.10 5.74 1.51
N GLU A 190 -8.54 6.06 0.34
CA GLU A 190 -8.18 5.08 -0.67
C GLU A 190 -7.13 4.08 -0.17
N MET A 191 -6.07 4.56 0.48
CA MET A 191 -5.03 3.71 1.08
C MET A 191 -5.62 2.69 2.06
N VAL A 192 -6.46 3.16 2.99
CA VAL A 192 -7.12 2.30 3.98
C VAL A 192 -8.11 1.34 3.30
N SER A 193 -8.94 1.85 2.38
CA SER A 193 -9.96 1.04 1.71
C SER A 193 -9.37 -0.04 0.81
N VAL A 194 -8.32 0.26 0.04
CA VAL A 194 -7.65 -0.71 -0.84
C VAL A 194 -6.98 -1.80 0.01
N THR A 195 -6.29 -1.41 1.07
CA THR A 195 -5.60 -2.34 1.98
C THR A 195 -6.59 -3.29 2.66
N LEU A 196 -7.67 -2.78 3.24
CA LEU A 196 -8.70 -3.62 3.87
C LEU A 196 -9.41 -4.50 2.84
N HIS A 197 -9.69 -3.98 1.63
CA HIS A 197 -10.29 -4.78 0.57
C HIS A 197 -9.41 -5.97 0.18
N LYS A 198 -8.09 -5.80 0.15
CA LYS A 198 -7.14 -6.88 -0.12
C LYS A 198 -7.21 -7.97 0.95
N VAL A 199 -7.20 -7.59 2.22
CA VAL A 199 -7.29 -8.53 3.35
C VAL A 199 -8.64 -9.25 3.35
N SER A 200 -9.75 -8.53 3.15
CA SER A 200 -11.08 -9.15 3.03
C SER A 200 -11.19 -10.09 1.84
N ASN A 201 -10.64 -9.70 0.67
CA ASN A 201 -10.65 -10.57 -0.51
C ASN A 201 -9.85 -11.84 -0.31
N ARG A 202 -8.73 -11.78 0.42
CA ARG A 202 -7.95 -12.97 0.78
C ARG A 202 -8.80 -13.97 1.58
N VAL A 203 -9.52 -13.48 2.60
CA VAL A 203 -10.47 -14.30 3.37
C VAL A 203 -11.55 -14.88 2.44
N ARG A 204 -12.13 -14.07 1.54
CA ARG A 204 -13.14 -14.54 0.58
C ARG A 204 -12.62 -15.64 -0.35
N GLN A 205 -11.39 -15.53 -0.83
CA GLN A 205 -10.74 -16.56 -1.67
C GLN A 205 -10.60 -17.88 -0.91
N ILE A 206 -10.14 -17.84 0.34
CA ILE A 206 -10.00 -19.05 1.16
C ILE A 206 -11.36 -19.72 1.41
N VAL A 207 -12.40 -18.93 1.72
CA VAL A 207 -13.77 -19.47 1.92
C VAL A 207 -14.28 -20.16 0.65
N ARG A 208 -14.06 -19.55 -0.53
CA ARG A 208 -14.44 -20.16 -1.81
C ARG A 208 -13.70 -21.48 -2.05
N ALA A 209 -12.37 -21.47 -1.89
CA ALA A 209 -11.54 -22.66 -2.04
C ALA A 209 -11.96 -23.78 -1.07
N ARG A 210 -12.25 -23.43 0.18
CA ARG A 210 -12.71 -24.37 1.22
C ARG A 210 -14.05 -25.02 0.86
N ASN A 211 -14.91 -24.30 0.16
CA ASN A 211 -16.20 -24.79 -0.31
C ASN A 211 -16.16 -25.45 -1.70
N ALA A 212 -14.99 -25.56 -2.34
CA ALA A 212 -14.86 -26.26 -3.60
C ALA A 212 -15.26 -27.74 -3.46
N ARG A 213 -15.83 -28.29 -4.54
CA ARG A 213 -16.29 -29.68 -4.58
C ARG A 213 -15.10 -30.63 -4.69
N GLY A 214 -15.22 -31.80 -4.07
CA GLY A 214 -14.20 -32.85 -4.20
C GLY A 214 -12.91 -32.60 -3.43
N LEU A 215 -12.87 -31.56 -2.56
CA LEU A 215 -11.68 -31.26 -1.76
C LEU A 215 -11.43 -32.37 -0.71
N PRO A 216 -10.24 -33.01 -0.70
CA PRO A 216 -9.86 -33.97 0.32
C PRO A 216 -9.96 -33.39 1.74
N LEU A 217 -10.29 -34.24 2.73
CA LEU A 217 -10.48 -33.82 4.12
C LEU A 217 -9.25 -33.12 4.71
N ASP A 218 -8.05 -33.60 4.38
CA ASP A 218 -6.82 -33.00 4.92
C ASP A 218 -6.54 -31.62 4.31
N GLN A 219 -6.84 -31.41 3.03
CA GLN A 219 -6.75 -30.10 2.38
C GLN A 219 -7.80 -29.13 2.94
N ARG A 220 -9.01 -29.63 3.24
CA ARG A 220 -10.05 -28.83 3.90
C ARG A 220 -9.61 -28.37 5.29
N LYS A 221 -8.97 -29.23 6.09
CA LYS A 221 -8.43 -28.83 7.41
C LYS A 221 -7.40 -27.72 7.30
N ILE A 222 -6.46 -27.81 6.34
CA ILE A 222 -5.45 -26.77 6.09
C ILE A 222 -6.13 -25.44 5.75
N LEU A 223 -7.18 -25.45 4.91
CA LEU A 223 -7.93 -24.25 4.57
C LEU A 223 -8.74 -23.72 5.75
N ASP A 224 -9.33 -24.57 6.59
CA ASP A 224 -10.05 -24.14 7.80
C ASP A 224 -9.09 -23.48 8.81
N GLU A 225 -7.89 -24.03 9.04
CA GLU A 225 -6.84 -23.44 9.89
C GLU A 225 -6.35 -22.09 9.33
N THR A 226 -6.09 -22.04 8.01
CA THR A 226 -5.68 -20.81 7.33
C THR A 226 -6.79 -19.75 7.42
N LEU A 227 -8.04 -20.14 7.20
CA LEU A 227 -9.20 -19.26 7.28
C LEU A 227 -9.34 -18.63 8.67
N GLN A 228 -9.16 -19.42 9.74
CA GLN A 228 -9.22 -18.90 11.11
C GLN A 228 -8.14 -17.84 11.36
N ARG A 229 -6.90 -18.09 10.90
CA ARG A 229 -5.80 -17.13 11.03
C ARG A 229 -6.10 -15.83 10.27
N GLU A 230 -6.45 -15.92 9.00
CA GLU A 230 -6.66 -14.75 8.13
C GLU A 230 -7.90 -13.94 8.55
N GLN A 231 -8.96 -14.61 9.04
CA GLN A 231 -10.10 -13.90 9.65
C GLN A 231 -9.69 -13.15 10.93
N SER A 232 -8.86 -13.76 11.78
CA SER A 232 -8.35 -13.11 12.99
C SER A 232 -7.53 -11.87 12.63
N GLU A 233 -6.62 -11.99 11.67
CA GLU A 233 -5.81 -10.87 11.17
C GLU A 233 -6.69 -9.77 10.56
N MET A 234 -7.71 -10.13 9.77
CA MET A 234 -8.70 -9.18 9.26
C MET A 234 -9.39 -8.42 10.40
N ARG A 235 -9.89 -9.13 11.43
CA ARG A 235 -10.57 -8.50 12.57
C ARG A 235 -9.65 -7.55 13.33
N ILE A 236 -8.41 -7.96 13.59
CA ILE A 236 -7.41 -7.11 14.25
C ILE A 236 -7.21 -5.82 13.44
N LEU A 237 -7.06 -5.93 12.11
CA LEU A 237 -6.82 -4.78 11.27
C LEU A 237 -8.02 -3.82 11.20
N PHE A 238 -9.25 -4.36 11.13
CA PHE A 238 -10.47 -3.54 11.26
C PHE A 238 -10.58 -2.88 12.65
N GLY A 239 -10.18 -3.58 13.72
CA GLY A 239 -10.11 -3.03 15.07
C GLY A 239 -9.15 -1.83 15.17
N VAL A 240 -7.95 -1.93 14.60
CA VAL A 240 -7.00 -0.80 14.55
C VAL A 240 -7.60 0.42 13.84
N VAL A 241 -8.33 0.20 12.74
CA VAL A 241 -9.03 1.28 12.03
C VAL A 241 -10.15 1.86 12.89
N GLU A 242 -10.93 1.02 13.56
CA GLU A 242 -12.00 1.44 14.45
C GLU A 242 -11.48 2.29 15.61
N ASP A 243 -10.45 1.82 16.33
CA ASP A 243 -9.86 2.52 17.47
C ASP A 243 -9.37 3.93 17.09
N ALA A 244 -8.66 4.04 15.96
CA ALA A 244 -8.18 5.33 15.46
C ALA A 244 -9.34 6.28 15.10
N LEU A 245 -10.41 5.75 14.50
CA LEU A 245 -11.57 6.55 14.10
C LEU A 245 -12.48 6.94 15.27
N VAL A 246 -12.61 6.08 16.28
CA VAL A 246 -13.30 6.38 17.54
C VAL A 246 -12.59 7.55 18.23
N GLY A 247 -11.26 7.51 18.31
CA GLY A 247 -10.46 8.61 18.85
C GLY A 247 -10.79 9.96 18.20
N VAL A 248 -10.89 9.98 16.86
CA VAL A 248 -11.24 11.20 16.13
C VAL A 248 -12.71 11.60 16.31
N ALA A 249 -13.64 10.64 16.26
CA ALA A 249 -15.07 10.90 16.37
C ALA A 249 -15.46 11.46 17.75
N GLU A 250 -14.83 10.95 18.81
CA GLU A 250 -15.04 11.39 20.20
C GLU A 250 -14.26 12.66 20.55
N GLY A 251 -13.30 13.04 19.68
CA GLY A 251 -12.40 14.15 19.94
C GLY A 251 -11.43 13.89 21.09
N SER A 252 -11.14 12.61 21.36
CA SER A 252 -10.22 12.16 22.42
C SER A 252 -8.76 12.05 21.95
N VAL A 253 -8.46 12.42 20.70
CA VAL A 253 -7.07 12.63 20.28
C VAL A 253 -6.55 13.86 21.03
N ASP A 254 -5.65 13.66 22.00
CA ASP A 254 -5.09 14.68 22.91
C ASP A 254 -4.75 16.01 22.21
N ALA A 255 -4.24 15.90 20.97
CA ALA A 255 -3.82 17.04 20.17
C ALA A 255 -4.96 17.90 19.58
N MET A 256 -6.21 17.39 19.48
CA MET A 256 -7.39 18.15 19.02
C MET A 256 -7.93 19.13 20.07
N ALA A 257 -7.66 18.89 21.36
CA ALA A 257 -8.12 19.77 22.44
C ALA A 257 -7.44 21.16 22.40
N GLU A 258 -6.28 21.27 21.75
CA GLU A 258 -5.45 22.47 21.70
C GLU A 258 -5.69 23.35 20.46
N SER A 259 -6.35 22.85 19.41
CA SER A 259 -6.58 23.60 18.15
C SER A 259 -7.90 24.38 18.17
N ARG A 260 -8.22 25.03 19.30
CA ARG A 260 -9.46 25.81 19.42
C ARG A 260 -9.40 27.05 18.52
N ASP A 261 -9.82 26.90 17.27
CA ASP A 261 -10.30 28.01 16.48
C ASP A 261 -11.43 28.70 17.26
N GLN A 262 -11.55 30.03 17.16
CA GLN A 262 -12.48 30.85 17.97
C GLN A 262 -13.93 30.34 17.95
N ASP A 263 -14.32 29.59 16.92
CA ASP A 263 -15.68 29.06 16.71
C ASP A 263 -15.82 27.51 16.86
N GLY A 264 -14.73 26.75 17.06
CA GLY A 264 -14.79 25.27 17.17
C GLY A 264 -15.29 24.50 15.92
N LYS A 265 -15.40 25.18 14.78
CA LYS A 265 -15.92 24.61 13.52
C LYS A 265 -15.03 23.51 12.94
N ALA A 266 -13.71 23.70 12.98
CA ALA A 266 -12.75 22.72 12.47
C ALA A 266 -12.86 21.40 13.24
N GLU A 267 -12.86 21.46 14.57
CA GLU A 267 -13.02 20.28 15.43
C GLU A 267 -14.34 19.54 15.15
N THR A 268 -15.45 20.29 15.01
CA THR A 268 -16.75 19.72 14.64
C THR A 268 -16.70 18.98 13.30
N MET A 269 -15.98 19.54 12.32
CA MET A 269 -15.82 18.93 11.00
C MET A 269 -14.97 17.66 11.05
N LEU A 270 -13.88 17.66 11.82
CA LEU A 270 -13.01 16.50 12.02
C LEU A 270 -13.73 15.35 12.74
N ARG A 271 -14.46 15.64 13.82
CA ARG A 271 -15.34 14.67 14.50
C ARG A 271 -16.36 14.07 13.55
N ALA A 272 -16.96 14.91 12.69
CA ALA A 272 -17.90 14.44 11.67
C ALA A 272 -17.24 13.55 10.61
N TRP A 273 -15.98 13.80 10.23
CA TRP A 273 -15.20 12.90 9.38
C TRP A 273 -14.95 11.56 10.04
N GLY A 274 -14.46 11.57 11.29
CA GLY A 274 -14.26 10.36 12.10
C GLY A 274 -15.54 9.52 12.19
N GLY A 275 -16.67 10.14 12.56
CA GLY A 275 -17.96 9.46 12.66
C GLY A 275 -18.47 8.87 11.32
N ARG A 276 -18.27 9.59 10.20
CA ARG A 276 -18.65 9.08 8.87
C ARG A 276 -17.82 7.87 8.46
N TRP A 277 -16.50 7.94 8.63
CA TRP A 277 -15.60 6.82 8.33
C TRP A 277 -15.89 5.62 9.23
N LEU A 278 -16.08 5.85 10.53
CA LEU A 278 -16.38 4.81 11.52
C LEU A 278 -17.63 4.02 11.13
N LYS A 279 -18.71 4.72 10.74
CA LYS A 279 -19.94 4.07 10.25
C LYS A 279 -19.68 3.18 9.03
N VAL A 280 -18.84 3.64 8.09
CA VAL A 280 -18.52 2.88 6.88
C VAL A 280 -17.73 1.62 7.23
N TYR A 281 -16.67 1.72 8.02
CA TYR A 281 -15.80 0.58 8.30
C TYR A 281 -16.45 -0.46 9.23
N ARG A 282 -17.27 -0.03 10.20
CA ARG A 282 -18.12 -0.96 10.98
C ARG A 282 -19.07 -1.74 10.07
N ARG A 283 -19.73 -1.06 9.12
CA ARG A 283 -20.61 -1.71 8.16
C ARG A 283 -19.84 -2.67 7.26
N LYS A 284 -18.66 -2.28 6.77
CA LYS A 284 -17.81 -3.15 5.95
C LYS A 284 -17.44 -4.42 6.72
N MET A 285 -16.95 -4.30 7.95
CA MET A 285 -16.63 -5.47 8.79
C MET A 285 -17.83 -6.40 8.96
N ALA A 286 -19.00 -5.86 9.33
CA ALA A 286 -20.22 -6.65 9.49
C ALA A 286 -20.65 -7.37 8.20
N VAL A 287 -20.50 -6.73 7.04
CA VAL A 287 -20.78 -7.34 5.73
C VAL A 287 -19.80 -8.47 5.44
N GLU A 288 -18.51 -8.30 5.71
CA GLU A 288 -17.52 -9.36 5.50
C GLU A 288 -17.79 -10.56 6.42
N GLU A 289 -18.09 -10.34 7.70
CA GLU A 289 -18.39 -11.43 8.64
C GLU A 289 -19.67 -12.18 8.25
N ALA A 290 -20.74 -11.45 7.89
CA ALA A 290 -21.98 -12.07 7.42
C ALA A 290 -21.74 -12.90 6.15
N TRP A 291 -21.02 -12.34 5.16
CA TRP A 291 -20.72 -13.04 3.92
C TRP A 291 -19.94 -14.33 4.16
N VAL A 292 -18.96 -14.30 5.07
CA VAL A 292 -18.16 -15.49 5.44
C VAL A 292 -19.06 -16.56 6.05
N MET A 293 -19.90 -16.21 7.03
CA MET A 293 -20.80 -17.17 7.68
C MET A 293 -21.79 -17.79 6.69
N GLU A 294 -22.52 -16.95 5.94
CA GLU A 294 -23.51 -17.40 4.95
C GLU A 294 -22.88 -18.30 3.88
N THR A 295 -21.67 -17.97 3.41
CA THR A 295 -20.99 -18.75 2.38
C THR A 295 -20.54 -20.10 2.93
N LEU A 296 -19.97 -20.15 4.13
CA LEU A 296 -19.56 -21.41 4.77
C LEU A 296 -20.75 -22.34 5.03
N GLU A 297 -21.89 -21.80 5.44
CA GLU A 297 -23.15 -22.54 5.65
C GLU A 297 -23.74 -23.07 4.34
N ALA A 298 -23.67 -22.30 3.25
CA ALA A 298 -24.16 -22.72 1.94
C ALA A 298 -23.42 -23.95 1.38
N GLY A 299 -22.19 -24.22 1.84
CA GLY A 299 -21.38 -25.34 1.39
C GLY A 299 -21.05 -25.28 -0.12
N PRO A 300 -20.72 -26.42 -0.75
CA PRO A 300 -20.35 -26.47 -2.16
C PRO A 300 -21.52 -26.19 -3.11
N LYS A 301 -21.57 -24.99 -3.70
CA LYS A 301 -22.58 -24.63 -4.71
C LYS A 301 -22.46 -25.52 -5.95
N ALA A 302 -23.58 -25.89 -6.55
CA ALA A 302 -23.63 -26.45 -7.90
C ALA A 302 -23.67 -25.28 -8.86
N GLU A 303 -22.57 -24.94 -9.51
CA GLU A 303 -22.64 -24.01 -10.64
C GLU A 303 -22.86 -24.83 -11.93
N GLU A 304 -23.85 -24.40 -12.70
CA GLU A 304 -24.29 -24.97 -13.97
C GLU A 304 -23.13 -25.02 -14.95
N MET A 305 -22.86 -26.21 -15.51
CA MET A 305 -21.93 -26.36 -16.62
C MET A 305 -22.54 -25.65 -17.84
N GLU A 306 -22.05 -24.46 -18.18
CA GLU A 306 -22.11 -24.04 -19.58
C GLU A 306 -21.19 -24.98 -20.38
N ASP A 307 -21.80 -25.79 -21.24
CA ASP A 307 -21.16 -26.67 -22.20
C ASP A 307 -20.20 -25.87 -23.10
N VAL A 308 -18.94 -25.74 -22.67
CA VAL A 308 -17.86 -25.38 -23.59
C VAL A 308 -17.56 -26.63 -24.42
N LYS A 309 -18.18 -26.71 -25.60
CA LYS A 309 -17.77 -27.64 -26.67
C LYS A 309 -16.27 -27.48 -26.90
N VAL A 310 -15.52 -28.53 -26.60
CA VAL A 310 -14.10 -28.66 -26.89
C VAL A 310 -13.91 -28.75 -28.41
N GLU A 311 -13.50 -27.66 -29.05
CA GLU A 311 -12.80 -27.73 -30.33
C GLU A 311 -11.36 -28.20 -30.07
N GLN A 312 -10.97 -29.28 -30.75
CA GLN A 312 -9.63 -29.86 -30.63
C GLN A 312 -8.57 -28.93 -31.21
N PRO A 313 -7.45 -28.67 -30.51
CA PRO A 313 -6.35 -27.88 -31.07
C PRO A 313 -5.44 -28.76 -31.94
N SER A 314 -5.22 -28.30 -33.17
CA SER A 314 -4.20 -28.80 -34.09
C SER A 314 -2.79 -28.53 -33.58
N GLU A 315 -1.94 -29.54 -33.66
CA GLU A 315 -0.51 -29.50 -33.38
C GLU A 315 0.24 -28.46 -34.23
N ASN A 316 1.05 -27.60 -33.57
CA ASN A 316 2.44 -27.30 -33.96
C ASN A 316 3.11 -26.37 -32.91
N GLY A 317 4.41 -26.60 -32.66
CA GLY A 317 5.23 -26.11 -31.54
C GLY A 317 5.36 -24.58 -31.36
N VAL A 318 6.05 -24.04 -30.35
CA VAL A 318 7.44 -24.37 -29.93
C VAL A 318 7.67 -23.88 -28.48
N HIS A 319 8.51 -24.66 -27.78
CA HIS A 319 9.25 -24.40 -26.54
C HIS A 319 9.63 -22.94 -26.22
N ASN A 320 9.45 -22.52 -24.96
CA ASN A 320 10.55 -21.96 -24.15
C ASN A 320 10.22 -22.01 -22.66
N GLY A 321 11.11 -22.67 -21.90
CA GLY A 321 10.96 -22.97 -20.48
C GLY A 321 11.17 -21.75 -19.58
N ILE A 322 10.38 -21.72 -18.51
CA ILE A 322 10.60 -20.86 -17.35
C ILE A 322 11.06 -21.79 -16.23
N GLY A 323 12.30 -21.53 -15.77
CA GLY A 323 12.91 -22.21 -14.64
C GLY A 323 12.15 -21.90 -13.36
N VAL A 324 11.78 -22.97 -12.68
CA VAL A 324 11.32 -23.01 -11.29
C VAL A 324 12.55 -22.81 -10.41
N GLU A 325 12.54 -21.82 -9.52
CA GLU A 325 13.43 -21.84 -8.36
C GLU A 325 12.65 -21.54 -7.07
N ASN A 326 12.85 -22.49 -6.14
CA ASN A 326 12.23 -22.61 -4.84
C ASN A 326 12.85 -21.65 -3.82
N GLY A 327 12.06 -21.29 -2.81
CA GLY A 327 12.62 -20.86 -1.53
C GLY A 327 11.67 -20.01 -0.70
N LEU A 328 10.87 -20.64 0.16
CA LEU A 328 10.97 -20.53 1.63
C LEU A 328 9.76 -21.20 2.28
N GLU A 329 10.05 -22.16 3.16
CA GLU A 329 9.10 -22.88 3.99
C GLU A 329 8.36 -21.91 4.92
N ASN A 330 7.07 -21.76 4.71
CA ASN A 330 6.09 -21.30 5.68
C ASN A 330 4.79 -22.01 5.33
N GLY A 331 4.04 -22.51 6.31
CA GLY A 331 2.78 -23.26 6.10
C GLY A 331 1.69 -22.51 5.29
N ASN A 332 1.95 -21.28 4.88
CA ASN A 332 1.14 -20.47 3.97
C ASN A 332 1.22 -20.94 2.50
N THR A 333 2.32 -21.57 2.06
CA THR A 333 2.52 -21.97 0.66
C THR A 333 1.58 -23.09 0.22
N ASN A 334 1.26 -24.02 1.12
CA ASN A 334 0.32 -25.10 0.83
C ASN A 334 -1.12 -24.58 0.68
N ALA A 335 -1.53 -23.62 1.51
CA ALA A 335 -2.85 -23.01 1.39
C ALA A 335 -2.97 -22.14 0.14
N GLU A 336 -1.90 -21.43 -0.24
CA GLU A 336 -1.85 -20.65 -1.49
C GLU A 336 -1.99 -21.53 -2.73
N ALA A 337 -1.24 -22.62 -2.78
CA ALA A 337 -1.37 -23.59 -3.87
C ALA A 337 -2.80 -24.18 -3.96
N LEU A 338 -3.48 -24.38 -2.82
CA LEU A 338 -4.86 -24.87 -2.80
C LEU A 338 -5.89 -23.82 -3.23
N ILE A 339 -5.64 -22.54 -2.95
CA ILE A 339 -6.49 -21.44 -3.43
C ILE A 339 -6.40 -21.30 -4.95
N ASP A 340 -5.22 -21.49 -5.54
CA ASP A 340 -5.01 -21.39 -6.99
C ASP A 340 -5.56 -22.60 -7.77
N LEU A 341 -5.80 -23.74 -7.10
CA LEU A 341 -6.31 -24.98 -7.69
C LEU A 341 -7.84 -25.12 -7.63
N ALA A 342 -8.54 -24.26 -6.88
CA ALA A 342 -9.96 -24.39 -6.52
C ALA A 342 -10.86 -23.35 -7.21
#